data_AF-A0A9W9M5K2-F1
#
_entry.id   AF-A0A9W9M5K2-F1
#
_cell.length_a   1.000
_cell.length_b   1.000
_cell.length_c   1.000
_cell.angle_alpha   90.00
_cell.angle_beta   90.00
_cell.angle_gamma   90.00
#
_symmetry.space_group_name_H-M   'P 1'
#
loop_
_entity.id
_entity.type
_entity.pdbx_description
1 polymer ?
#
loop_
_entity_poly.entity_id
_entity_poly.type
_entity_poly.pdbx_seq_one_letter_code
_entity_poly.pdbx_strand_id
1 'polypeptide(L)'
;MSSFHIGWVEPVNGENRPVLTHDEVWKGCLLLARSPQSFTTAISSCEIESDTGNTLTRTLYFSEGPQSKMIQDIILMDKLKFECKSDNGNKVATMIFRGLSESPEDIYLSIDYSIPYANLDTNGGMTREMYTAKCKQNLVDGLKTMRELKAQGKLN
;
A
#
# COMPACT_ATOMS: atom_id res chain seq x y z
N MET A 1 -19.21 8.77 -11.61
CA MET A 1 -18.86 9.67 -10.48
C MET A 1 -17.43 10.14 -10.68
N SER A 2 -17.12 11.40 -10.37
CA SER A 2 -15.76 11.93 -10.43
C SER A 2 -14.95 11.52 -9.20
N SER A 3 -13.66 11.30 -9.38
CA SER A 3 -12.73 10.92 -8.33
C SER A 3 -11.54 11.85 -8.28
N PHE A 4 -11.00 12.03 -7.09
CA PHE A 4 -9.72 12.66 -6.82
C PHE A 4 -8.62 11.61 -6.91
N HIS A 5 -7.60 11.90 -7.72
CA HIS A 5 -6.48 11.00 -7.98
C HIS A 5 -5.17 11.61 -7.52
N ILE A 6 -4.36 10.83 -6.81
CA ILE A 6 -3.00 11.13 -6.40
C ILE A 6 -2.17 9.86 -6.51
N GLY A 7 -0.87 10.02 -6.76
CA GLY A 7 0.07 8.92 -6.72
C GLY A 7 1.46 9.40 -6.37
N TRP A 8 2.29 8.46 -5.94
CA TRP A 8 3.68 8.69 -5.60
C TRP A 8 4.53 7.47 -5.97
N VAL A 9 5.81 7.70 -6.27
CA VAL A 9 6.77 6.67 -6.67
C VAL A 9 8.07 6.90 -5.90
N GLU A 10 8.67 5.84 -5.36
CA GLU A 10 9.95 5.89 -4.65
C GLU A 10 10.89 4.78 -5.18
N PRO A 11 12.21 5.05 -5.29
CA PRO A 11 13.19 3.98 -5.48
C PRO A 11 13.17 3.04 -4.27
N VAL A 12 13.07 1.74 -4.52
CA VAL A 12 13.05 0.71 -3.48
C VAL A 12 14.40 0.63 -2.77
N ASN A 13 15.51 0.75 -3.49
CA ASN A 13 16.84 0.58 -2.92
C ASN A 13 17.56 1.91 -2.71
N GLY A 14 17.90 2.64 -3.79
CA GLY A 14 18.69 3.87 -3.68
C GLY A 14 19.92 3.66 -2.77
N GLU A 15 20.16 4.60 -1.86
CA GLU A 15 21.22 4.48 -0.84
C GLU A 15 20.80 3.65 0.40
N ASN A 16 19.53 3.24 0.48
CA ASN A 16 19.00 2.55 1.65
C ASN A 16 19.48 1.09 1.73
N ARG A 17 19.59 0.57 2.96
CA ARG A 17 19.99 -0.81 3.23
C ARG A 17 19.10 -1.45 4.32
N PRO A 18 18.92 -2.79 4.33
CA PRO A 18 19.39 -3.74 3.32
C PRO A 18 18.70 -3.56 1.95
N VAL A 19 19.37 -3.98 0.88
CA VAL A 19 18.80 -4.02 -0.48
C VAL A 19 17.63 -5.00 -0.48
N LEU A 20 16.48 -4.61 -1.02
CA LEU A 20 15.35 -5.50 -1.29
C LEU A 20 15.41 -5.95 -2.76
N THR A 21 15.36 -7.26 -2.96
CA THR A 21 15.13 -7.87 -4.27
C THR A 21 13.67 -7.72 -4.67
N HIS A 22 13.39 -7.89 -5.96
CA HIS A 22 12.03 -7.86 -6.48
C HIS A 22 11.07 -8.82 -5.75
N ASP A 23 11.52 -10.05 -5.49
CA ASP A 23 10.69 -11.06 -4.83
C ASP A 23 10.45 -10.71 -3.35
N GLU A 24 11.41 -10.08 -2.68
CA GLU A 24 11.23 -9.58 -1.31
C GLU A 24 10.25 -8.39 -1.27
N VAL A 25 10.31 -7.47 -2.23
CA VAL A 25 9.32 -6.39 -2.36
C VAL A 25 7.92 -6.97 -2.58
N TRP A 26 7.80 -7.97 -3.46
CA TRP A 26 6.52 -8.63 -3.70
C TRP A 26 5.99 -9.32 -2.44
N LYS A 27 6.82 -10.08 -1.72
CA LYS A 27 6.45 -10.66 -0.41
C LYS A 27 6.00 -9.58 0.58
N GLY A 28 6.68 -8.43 0.62
CA GLY A 28 6.26 -7.27 1.39
C GLY A 28 4.87 -6.77 1.00
N CYS A 29 4.56 -6.69 -0.30
CA CYS A 29 3.24 -6.33 -0.80
C CYS A 29 2.16 -7.36 -0.40
N LEU A 30 2.48 -8.66 -0.47
CA LEU A 30 1.57 -9.72 -0.02
C LEU A 30 1.27 -9.62 1.48
N LEU A 31 2.28 -9.30 2.31
CA LEU A 31 2.10 -9.05 3.73
C LEU A 31 1.30 -7.78 3.99
N LEU A 32 1.50 -6.70 3.23
CA LEU A 32 0.68 -5.50 3.33
C LEU A 32 -0.78 -5.76 2.94
N ALA A 33 -1.03 -6.63 1.96
CA ALA A 33 -2.38 -7.04 1.56
C ALA A 33 -3.07 -7.92 2.60
N ARG A 34 -2.33 -8.78 3.33
CA ARG A 34 -2.92 -9.75 4.28
C ARG A 34 -2.87 -9.31 5.75
N SER A 35 -1.89 -8.49 6.11
CA SER A 35 -1.60 -8.05 7.48
C SER A 35 -1.17 -6.57 7.52
N PRO A 36 -2.01 -5.64 7.02
CA PRO A 36 -1.66 -4.21 6.93
C PRO A 36 -1.38 -3.54 8.28
N GLN A 37 -1.91 -4.06 9.39
CA GLN A 37 -1.62 -3.58 10.74
C GLN A 37 -0.13 -3.69 11.13
N SER A 38 0.63 -4.53 10.43
CA SER A 38 2.09 -4.58 10.59
C SER A 38 2.83 -3.42 9.94
N PHE A 39 2.16 -2.64 9.08
CA PHE A 39 2.72 -1.53 8.32
C PHE A 39 2.21 -0.16 8.77
N THR A 40 1.16 -0.10 9.58
CA THR A 40 0.61 1.16 10.09
C THR A 40 -0.11 0.95 11.41
N THR A 41 0.03 1.92 12.31
CA THR A 41 -0.70 1.95 13.59
C THR A 41 -2.15 2.38 13.45
N ALA A 42 -2.53 2.94 12.29
CA ALA A 42 -3.90 3.35 12.01
C ALA A 42 -4.88 2.17 11.94
N ILE A 43 -4.38 0.96 11.65
CA ILE A 43 -5.16 -0.28 11.58
C ILE A 43 -4.84 -1.10 12.82
N SER A 44 -5.86 -1.43 13.61
CA SER A 44 -5.71 -2.24 14.82
C SER A 44 -5.70 -3.72 14.50
N SER A 45 -6.53 -4.16 13.56
CA SER A 45 -6.57 -5.54 13.11
C SER A 45 -7.10 -5.67 11.67
N CYS A 46 -6.84 -6.83 11.08
CA CYS A 46 -7.29 -7.21 9.75
C CYS A 46 -7.85 -8.63 9.82
N GLU A 47 -9.06 -8.82 9.32
CA GLU A 47 -9.72 -10.11 9.20
C GLU A 47 -9.85 -10.47 7.72
N ILE A 48 -9.38 -11.67 7.34
CA ILE A 48 -9.49 -12.17 5.97
C ILE A 48 -10.76 -13.01 5.88
N GLU A 49 -11.73 -12.54 5.09
CA GLU A 49 -13.02 -13.21 4.91
C GLU A 49 -12.96 -14.29 3.82
N SER A 50 -12.15 -14.04 2.79
CA SER A 50 -11.91 -14.96 1.68
C SER A 50 -10.51 -14.73 1.12
N ASP A 51 -9.79 -15.80 0.75
CA ASP A 51 -8.49 -15.73 0.05
C ASP A 51 -8.39 -16.89 -0.94
N THR A 52 -8.38 -16.57 -2.23
CA THR A 52 -8.21 -17.54 -3.33
C THR A 52 -6.77 -17.56 -3.85
N GLY A 53 -5.83 -16.94 -3.13
CA GLY A 53 -4.44 -16.77 -3.51
C GLY A 53 -4.21 -15.48 -4.29
N ASN A 54 -5.00 -15.21 -5.34
CA ASN A 54 -4.89 -14.03 -6.20
C ASN A 54 -5.98 -12.98 -5.98
N THR A 55 -7.07 -13.34 -5.30
CA THR A 55 -8.08 -12.40 -4.84
C THR A 55 -8.36 -12.65 -3.37
N LEU A 56 -8.55 -11.58 -2.60
CA LEU A 56 -8.98 -11.69 -1.21
C LEU A 56 -9.96 -10.59 -0.85
N THR A 57 -10.87 -10.90 0.08
CA THR A 57 -11.72 -9.91 0.73
C THR A 57 -11.30 -9.82 2.19
N ARG A 58 -11.09 -8.59 2.67
CA ARG A 58 -10.69 -8.33 4.06
C ARG A 58 -11.56 -7.27 4.71
N THR A 59 -11.75 -7.39 6.00
CA THR A 59 -12.24 -6.30 6.86
C THR A 59 -11.07 -5.71 7.64
N LEU A 60 -10.86 -4.40 7.47
CA LEU A 60 -9.94 -3.61 8.28
C LEU A 60 -10.69 -3.01 9.45
N TYR A 61 -10.08 -3.08 10.63
CA TYR A 61 -10.53 -2.37 11.82
C TYR A 61 -9.53 -1.26 12.13
N PHE A 62 -10.02 -0.03 12.29
CA PHE A 62 -9.16 1.13 12.54
C PHE A 62 -9.01 1.39 14.03
N SER A 63 -7.80 1.78 14.44
CA SER A 63 -7.51 2.20 15.81
C SER A 63 -8.15 3.55 16.14
N GLU A 64 -8.19 4.43 15.15
CA GLU A 64 -8.68 5.81 15.24
C GLU A 64 -9.29 6.25 13.91
N GLY A 65 -10.20 7.23 13.93
CA GLY A 65 -10.80 7.82 12.73
C GLY A 65 -12.33 7.77 12.71
N PRO A 66 -12.96 8.37 11.69
CA PRO A 66 -14.42 8.47 11.60
C PRO A 66 -15.10 7.14 11.25
N GLN A 67 -14.36 6.17 10.72
CA GLN A 67 -14.85 4.83 10.38
C GLN A 67 -14.21 3.80 11.32
N SER A 68 -15.03 2.96 11.95
CA SER A 68 -14.54 1.88 12.81
C SER A 68 -14.02 0.68 12.01
N LYS A 69 -14.56 0.45 10.80
CA LYS A 69 -14.13 -0.62 9.90
C LYS A 69 -14.32 -0.26 8.43
N MET A 70 -13.64 -1.01 7.55
CA MET A 70 -13.76 -0.90 6.09
C MET A 70 -13.54 -2.27 5.44
N ILE A 71 -14.46 -2.67 4.57
CA ILE A 71 -14.31 -3.88 3.76
C ILE A 71 -13.55 -3.54 2.49
N GLN A 72 -12.60 -4.38 2.10
CA GLN A 72 -11.84 -4.24 0.85
C GLN A 72 -11.79 -5.54 0.07
N ASP A 73 -12.10 -5.44 -1.22
CA ASP A 73 -11.77 -6.46 -2.21
C ASP A 73 -10.39 -6.18 -2.79
N ILE A 74 -9.55 -7.20 -2.87
CA ILE A 74 -8.17 -7.10 -3.32
C ILE A 74 -7.92 -8.04 -4.49
N ILE A 75 -7.21 -7.53 -5.49
CA ILE A 75 -6.70 -8.31 -6.62
C ILE A 75 -5.17 -8.23 -6.60
N LEU A 76 -4.52 -9.39 -6.58
CA LEU A 76 -3.08 -9.56 -6.67
C LEU A 76 -2.73 -9.96 -8.11
N MET A 77 -1.95 -9.14 -8.80
CA MET A 77 -1.38 -9.43 -10.10
C MET A 77 0.08 -9.80 -9.90
N ASP A 78 0.37 -11.08 -10.10
CA ASP A 78 1.60 -11.72 -9.64
C ASP A 78 2.86 -10.89 -9.91
N LYS A 79 3.65 -10.69 -8.86
CA LYS A 79 4.96 -10.03 -8.91
C LYS A 79 4.92 -8.63 -9.54
N LEU A 80 3.77 -7.97 -9.60
CA LEU A 80 3.64 -6.70 -10.29
C LEU A 80 2.83 -5.68 -9.51
N LYS A 81 1.62 -6.05 -9.10
CA LYS A 81 0.65 -5.08 -8.62
C LYS A 81 -0.31 -5.71 -7.64
N PHE A 82 -0.76 -4.94 -6.65
CA PHE A 82 -2.02 -5.24 -5.99
C PHE A 82 -2.93 -4.03 -5.90
N GLU A 83 -4.22 -4.28 -6.07
CA GLU A 83 -5.28 -3.26 -6.02
C GLU A 83 -6.21 -3.58 -4.88
N CYS A 84 -6.55 -2.59 -4.08
CA CYS A 84 -7.60 -2.65 -3.06
C CYS A 84 -8.74 -1.74 -3.48
N LYS A 85 -9.98 -2.25 -3.43
CA LYS A 85 -11.20 -1.47 -3.59
C LYS A 85 -12.02 -1.57 -2.32
N SER A 86 -12.26 -0.43 -1.69
CA SER A 86 -13.10 -0.34 -0.49
C SER A 86 -14.58 -0.31 -0.83
N ASP A 87 -15.41 -0.74 0.13
CA ASP A 87 -16.88 -0.67 0.09
C ASP A 87 -17.45 0.73 -0.19
N ASN A 88 -16.77 1.79 0.27
CA ASN A 88 -17.12 3.18 0.00
C ASN A 88 -16.66 3.70 -1.38
N GLY A 89 -16.04 2.85 -2.21
CA GLY A 89 -15.57 3.18 -3.55
C GLY A 89 -14.14 3.74 -3.62
N ASN A 90 -13.46 3.93 -2.49
CA ASN A 90 -12.03 4.26 -2.48
C ASN A 90 -11.24 3.14 -3.16
N LYS A 91 -10.20 3.50 -3.90
CA LYS A 91 -9.25 2.52 -4.44
C LYS A 91 -7.82 2.92 -4.09
N VAL A 92 -7.01 1.91 -3.85
CA VAL A 92 -5.56 2.02 -3.66
C VAL A 92 -4.92 0.99 -4.58
N ALA A 93 -3.88 1.37 -5.30
CA ALA A 93 -3.05 0.39 -6.00
C ALA A 93 -1.58 0.61 -5.65
N THR A 94 -0.85 -0.49 -5.55
CA THR A 94 0.60 -0.50 -5.37
C THR A 94 1.20 -1.31 -6.50
N MET A 95 2.21 -0.77 -7.17
CA MET A 95 2.84 -1.41 -8.33
C MET A 95 4.36 -1.33 -8.24
N ILE A 96 5.01 -2.44 -8.61
CA ILE A 96 6.45 -2.60 -8.68
C ILE A 96 6.90 -2.33 -10.12
N PHE A 97 7.89 -1.47 -10.31
CA PHE A 97 8.49 -1.18 -11.60
C PHE A 97 9.96 -1.55 -11.62
N ARG A 98 10.46 -1.98 -12.78
CA ARG A 98 11.89 -2.03 -13.08
C ARG A 98 12.34 -0.64 -13.53
N GLY A 99 13.51 -0.23 -13.08
CA GLY A 99 14.17 0.98 -13.55
C GLY A 99 14.94 0.75 -14.86
N LEU A 100 15.58 1.81 -15.34
CA LEU A 100 16.19 1.86 -16.67
C LEU A 100 17.60 1.29 -16.72
N SER A 101 18.26 1.08 -15.58
CA SER A 101 19.66 0.64 -15.54
C SER A 101 19.87 -0.87 -15.77
N GLU A 102 18.79 -1.63 -15.97
CA GLU A 102 18.77 -3.10 -16.05
C GLU A 102 19.30 -3.84 -14.80
N SER A 103 19.78 -3.10 -13.79
CA SER A 103 20.19 -3.66 -12.51
C SER A 103 19.00 -4.33 -11.82
N PRO A 104 19.17 -5.53 -11.26
CA PRO A 104 18.11 -6.18 -10.49
C PRO A 104 17.72 -5.39 -9.23
N GLU A 105 18.55 -4.45 -8.79
CA GLU A 105 18.31 -3.55 -7.65
C GLU A 105 17.58 -2.26 -8.04
N ASP A 106 17.55 -1.94 -9.34
CA ASP A 106 16.85 -0.76 -9.87
C ASP A 106 15.35 -1.06 -9.97
N ILE A 107 14.70 -0.93 -8.82
CA ILE A 107 13.29 -1.21 -8.62
C ILE A 107 12.65 0.04 -8.03
N TYR A 108 11.46 0.37 -8.50
CA TYR A 108 10.61 1.41 -7.93
C TYR A 108 9.33 0.80 -7.41
N LEU A 109 8.82 1.33 -6.32
CA LEU A 109 7.48 1.04 -5.82
C LEU A 109 6.64 2.29 -6.01
N SER A 110 5.37 2.09 -6.34
CA SER A 110 4.40 3.18 -6.41
C SER A 110 3.21 2.89 -5.52
N ILE A 111 2.53 3.95 -5.12
CA ILE A 111 1.18 3.88 -4.58
C ILE A 111 0.33 4.96 -5.25
N ASP A 112 -0.89 4.61 -5.63
CA ASP A 112 -1.89 5.58 -6.08
C ASP A 112 -3.22 5.39 -5.34
N TYR A 113 -3.92 6.51 -5.18
CA TYR A 113 -5.25 6.57 -4.60
C TYR A 113 -6.24 7.14 -5.61
N SER A 114 -7.41 6.52 -5.67
CA SER A 114 -8.60 7.05 -6.33
C SER A 114 -9.71 7.17 -5.29
N ILE A 115 -10.04 8.39 -4.89
CA ILE A 115 -10.99 8.69 -3.83
C ILE A 115 -12.20 9.38 -4.45
N PRO A 116 -13.43 8.85 -4.34
CA PRO A 116 -14.63 9.60 -4.74
C PRO A 116 -14.67 10.97 -4.05
N TYR A 117 -15.00 12.05 -4.77
CA TYR A 117 -15.02 13.40 -4.16
C TYR A 117 -15.95 13.50 -2.94
N ALA A 118 -17.02 12.69 -2.90
CA ALA A 118 -17.93 12.59 -1.76
C ALA A 118 -17.28 12.05 -0.47
N ASN A 119 -16.14 11.34 -0.59
CA ASN A 119 -15.39 10.77 0.52
C ASN A 119 -14.21 11.66 0.95
N LEU A 120 -13.97 12.78 0.27
CA LEU A 120 -12.92 13.71 0.69
C LEU A 120 -13.38 14.50 1.91
N ASP A 121 -12.47 14.67 2.86
CA ASP A 121 -12.69 15.59 3.97
C ASP A 121 -12.51 17.03 3.48
N THR A 122 -13.58 17.55 2.89
CA THR A 122 -13.65 18.92 2.35
C THR A 122 -13.89 19.96 3.45
N ASN A 123 -14.33 19.53 4.64
CA ASN A 123 -14.61 20.40 5.78
C ASN A 123 -13.42 20.55 6.74
N GLY A 124 -12.49 19.59 6.73
CA GLY A 124 -11.26 19.58 7.54
C GLY A 124 -10.04 20.25 6.89
N GLY A 125 -10.16 20.80 5.68
CA GLY A 125 -9.10 21.57 5.03
C GLY A 125 -7.97 20.74 4.39
N MET A 126 -8.17 19.43 4.17
CA MET A 126 -7.18 18.59 3.48
C MET A 126 -7.00 19.04 2.02
N THR A 127 -5.84 19.64 1.71
CA THR A 127 -5.49 20.06 0.35
C THR A 127 -4.93 18.90 -0.47
N ARG A 128 -4.82 19.08 -1.79
CA ARG A 128 -4.16 18.10 -2.67
C ARG A 128 -2.74 17.81 -2.19
N GLU A 129 -2.01 18.83 -1.75
CA GLU A 129 -0.64 18.72 -1.24
C GLU A 129 -0.59 17.87 0.03
N MET A 130 -1.55 18.02 0.95
CA MET A 130 -1.63 17.20 2.15
C MET A 130 -1.90 15.73 1.82
N TYR A 131 -2.79 15.47 0.85
CA TYR A 131 -3.03 14.12 0.35
C TYR A 131 -1.80 13.52 -0.33
N THR A 132 -1.08 14.30 -1.15
CA THR A 132 0.19 13.87 -1.77
C THR A 132 1.25 13.58 -0.71
N ALA A 133 1.37 14.41 0.33
CA ALA A 133 2.31 14.17 1.43
C ALA A 133 2.00 12.87 2.19
N LYS A 134 0.72 12.59 2.48
CA LYS A 134 0.30 11.31 3.08
C LYS A 134 0.60 10.12 2.16
N CYS A 135 0.34 10.27 0.86
CA CYS A 135 0.62 9.25 -0.15
C CYS A 135 2.11 8.89 -0.20
N LYS A 136 2.98 9.91 -0.21
CA LYS A 136 4.43 9.75 -0.06
C LYS A 136 4.80 9.04 1.24
N GLN A 137 4.30 9.54 2.37
CA GLN A 137 4.63 9.02 3.70
C GLN A 137 4.31 7.53 3.81
N ASN A 138 3.11 7.12 3.37
CA ASN A 138 2.68 5.72 3.40
C ASN A 138 3.60 4.80 2.58
N LEU A 139 4.10 5.28 1.44
CA LEU A 139 5.02 4.50 0.60
C LEU A 139 6.40 4.37 1.26
N VAL A 140 6.93 5.48 1.78
CA VAL A 140 8.24 5.53 2.45
C VAL A 140 8.25 4.66 3.71
N ASP A 141 7.21 4.76 4.55
CA ASP A 141 7.07 3.94 5.76
C ASP A 141 6.87 2.47 5.40
N GLY A 142 6.07 2.18 4.37
CA GLY A 142 5.89 0.82 3.89
C GLY A 142 7.22 0.16 3.48
N LEU A 143 8.06 0.87 2.73
CA LEU A 143 9.40 0.40 2.36
C LEU A 143 10.32 0.24 3.57
N LYS A 144 10.23 1.13 4.56
CA LYS A 144 10.96 0.99 5.82
C LYS A 144 10.57 -0.31 6.54
N THR A 145 9.27 -0.56 6.71
CA THR A 145 8.77 -1.81 7.30
C THR A 145 9.22 -3.04 6.51
N MET A 146 9.20 -3.02 5.17
CA MET A 146 9.71 -4.14 4.37
C MET A 146 11.20 -4.42 4.65
N ARG A 147 12.02 -3.39 4.82
CA ARG A 147 13.44 -3.58 5.18
C ARG A 147 13.62 -4.14 6.58
N GLU A 148 12.81 -3.70 7.55
CA GLU A 148 12.79 -4.27 8.90
C GLU A 148 12.39 -5.74 8.87
N LEU A 149 11.39 -6.12 8.06
CA LEU A 149 10.97 -7.50 7.86
C LEU A 149 12.08 -8.34 7.20
N LYS A 150 12.80 -7.80 6.22
CA LYS A 150 13.98 -8.45 5.64
C LYS A 150 15.06 -8.69 6.69
N ALA A 151 15.39 -7.69 7.50
CA ALA A 151 16.40 -7.83 8.56
C ALA A 151 16.02 -8.91 9.59
N GLN A 152 14.71 -9.14 9.79
CA GLN A 152 14.18 -10.20 10.64
C GLN A 152 14.08 -11.57 9.95
N GLY A 153 14.50 -11.69 8.67
CA GLY A 153 14.40 -12.92 7.88
C GLY A 153 12.98 -13.29 7.45
N LYS A 154 12.02 -12.35 7.53
CA LYS A 154 10.60 -12.59 7.24
C LYS A 154 10.23 -12.40 5.76
N LEU A 155 11.17 -11.95 4.92
CA LEU A 155 10.99 -11.83 3.46
C LEU A 155 11.80 -12.87 2.67
N ASN A 156 12.47 -13.80 3.35
CA ASN A 156 13.33 -14.82 2.75
C ASN A 156 12.52 -15.91 2.02
#